data_AF-A0A432QGZ1-F1
#
_entry.id   AF-A0A432QGZ1-F1
#
_cell.length_a   1.000
_cell.length_b   1.000
_cell.length_c   1.000
_cell.angle_alpha   90.00
_cell.angle_beta   90.00
_cell.angle_gamma   90.00
#
_symmetry.space_group_name_H-M   'P 1'
#
loop_
_entity.id
_entity.type
_entity.pdbx_description
1 polymer ?
#
loop_
_entity_poly.entity_id
_entity_poly.type
_entity_poly.pdbx_seq_one_letter_code
_entity_poly.pdbx_strand_id
1 'polypeptide(L)' 'QGPVKDQSGKVVVEAGKSLSDKELLGMNYYVEGVQGDIPK' A
#
# COMPACT_ATOMS: atom_id res chain seq x y z
N GLN A 1 -2.68 7.97 -8.12
CA GLN A 1 -2.92 8.98 -7.07
C GLN A 1 -3.79 8.35 -6.01
N GLY A 2 -3.40 8.47 -4.73
CA GLY A 2 -4.15 7.86 -3.61
C GLY A 2 -5.57 8.44 -3.42
N PRO A 3 -6.33 7.99 -2.40
CA PRO A 3 -5.82 7.31 -1.21
C PRO A 3 -5.69 5.80 -1.37
N VAL A 4 -4.53 5.25 -0.97
CA VAL A 4 -4.32 3.80 -0.87
C VAL A 4 -4.39 3.41 0.60
N LYS A 5 -5.22 2.41 0.90
CA LYS A 5 -5.31 1.78 2.22
C LYS A 5 -4.63 0.43 2.19
N ASP A 6 -4.05 0.01 3.30
CA ASP A 6 -3.58 -1.35 3.49
C ASP A 6 -4.72 -2.31 3.88
N GLN A 7 -4.44 -3.61 3.97
CA GLN A 7 -5.39 -4.64 4.41
C GLN A 7 -5.99 -4.39 5.81
N SER A 8 -5.35 -3.60 6.66
CA SER A 8 -5.86 -3.22 7.98
C SER A 8 -6.80 -2.00 7.92
N GLY A 9 -7.01 -1.42 6.73
CA GLY A 9 -7.80 -0.21 6.51
C GLY A 9 -7.02 1.08 6.79
N LYS A 10 -5.71 0.99 7.08
CA LYS A 10 -4.86 2.16 7.37
C LYS A 10 -4.41 2.81 6.06
N VAL A 11 -4.55 4.13 6.00
CA VAL A 11 -4.09 4.91 4.85
C VAL A 11 -2.57 4.89 4.81
N VAL A 12 -2.01 4.33 3.73
CA VAL A 12 -0.57 4.20 3.48
C VAL A 12 -0.11 5.17 2.39
N VAL A 13 -1.02 5.61 1.52
CA VAL A 13 -0.78 6.70 0.57
C VAL A 13 -1.92 7.69 0.67
N GLU A 14 -1.62 8.94 0.95
CA GLU A 14 -2.65 9.98 1.06
C GLU A 14 -3.24 10.36 -0.31
N ALA A 15 -4.43 10.97 -0.28
CA ALA A 15 -5.11 11.42 -1.49
C ALA A 15 -4.25 12.42 -2.27
N GLY A 16 -4.12 12.20 -3.58
CA GLY A 16 -3.31 13.07 -4.46
C GLY A 16 -1.79 12.85 -4.36
N LYS A 17 -1.29 12.08 -3.38
CA LYS A 17 0.10 11.61 -3.37
C LYS A 17 0.28 10.41 -4.28
N SER A 18 1.45 10.35 -4.89
CA SER A 18 1.96 9.24 -5.67
C SER A 18 3.26 8.81 -5.00
N LEU A 19 3.43 7.52 -4.76
CA LEU A 19 4.70 7.01 -4.23
C LEU A 19 5.73 7.02 -5.34
N SER A 20 6.96 7.38 -4.99
CA SER A 20 8.10 7.25 -5.90
C SER A 20 8.47 5.78 -6.13
N ASP A 21 9.17 5.47 -7.23
CA ASP A 21 9.59 4.10 -7.55
C ASP A 21 10.38 3.43 -6.42
N LYS A 22 11.18 4.21 -5.68
CA LYS A 22 11.93 3.74 -4.51
C LYS A 22 11.01 3.35 -3.35
N GLU A 23 9.93 4.08 -3.14
CA GLU A 23 8.92 3.77 -2.12
C GLU A 23 8.05 2.57 -2.55
N LEU A 24 7.73 2.46 -3.84
CA LEU A 24 7.04 1.31 -4.42
C LEU A 24 7.86 0.02 -4.25
N LEU A 25 9.16 0.07 -4.56
CA LEU A 25 10.08 -1.05 -4.37
C LEU A 25 10.26 -1.48 -2.90
N GLY A 26 10.05 -0.54 -1.96
CA GLY A 26 10.10 -0.79 -0.53
C GLY A 26 8.75 -1.10 0.12
N MET A 27 7.67 -1.22 -0.67
CA MET A 27 6.35 -1.55 -0.13
C MET A 27 6.36 -2.96 0.47
N ASN A 28 6.13 -3.04 1.78
CA ASN A 28 6.00 -4.28 2.53
C ASN A 28 4.58 -4.45 3.10
N TYR A 29 3.57 -3.89 2.43
CA TYR A 29 2.18 -3.98 2.85
C TYR A 29 1.30 -4.35 1.65
N TYR A 30 0.22 -5.06 1.94
CA TYR A 30 -0.82 -5.33 0.96
C TYR A 30 -1.87 -4.24 0.98
N VAL A 31 -2.33 -3.83 -0.20
CA VAL A 31 -3.45 -2.90 -0.33
C VAL A 31 -4.77 -3.58 0.02
N GLU A 32 -5.73 -2.78 0.51
CA GLU A 32 -7.08 -3.25 0.85
C GLU A 32 -7.67 -4.07 -0.32
N GLY A 33 -8.10 -5.30 -0.03
CA GLY A 33 -8.68 -6.21 -1.04
C GLY A 33 -7.71 -7.18 -1.71
N VAL A 34 -6.40 -7.13 -1.44
CA VAL A 34 -5.48 -8.22 -1.84
C VAL A 34 -5.79 -9.45 -0.98
N GLN A 35 -6.10 -10.56 -1.62
CA GLN A 35 -6.31 -11.84 -0.95
C GLN A 35 -5.02 -12.66 -1.07
N GLY A 36 -4.20 -12.63 -0.02
CA GLY A 36 -2.91 -13.31 0.06
C GLY A 36 -2.13 -12.82 1.27
N ASP A 37 -1.57 -13.75 2.03
CA ASP A 37 -0.70 -13.50 3.18
C ASP A 37 0.77 -13.55 2.73
N ILE A 38 1.63 -12.68 3.29
CA ILE A 38 3.08 -12.75 3.03
C ILE A 38 3.56 -14.03 3.73
N PRO A 39 4.07 -15.05 3.00
CA PRO A 39 4.70 -16.18 3.66
C PRO A 39 5.95 -15.69 4.40
N LYS A 40 6.06 -16.08 5.66
CA LYS A 40 7.10 -15.66 6.62
C LYS A 40 8.53 -15.94 6.17
#